data_AF-A0A6G1SGV7-F1
#
_entry.id   AF-A0A6G1SGV7-F1
#
_cell.length_a   1.000
_cell.length_b   1.000
_cell.length_c   1.000
_cell.angle_alpha   90.00
_cell.angle_beta   90.00
_cell.angle_gamma   90.00
#
_symmetry.space_group_name_H-M   'P 1'
#
loop_
_entity.id
_entity.type
_entity.pdbx_description
1 polymer ?
#
loop_
_entity_poly.entity_id
_entity_poly.type
_entity_poly.pdbx_seq_one_letter_code
_entity_poly.pdbx_strand_id
1 'polypeptide(L)'
;MSDDKSSVDILFREHSFEEIESVRDNLASEIDKRTELLKSIVKEKYKDVVDTSDGIQSLKSNLAQVEQSIARLDKSITNFHQRIKEPKFMHGAGGGGGTNLLELSAGNYSHSSNKATTIDENQDDDTDLRQLLQMSAEIWDHFDSGNLKECVKLYNDAVNLMNKCQTRHASNPLFEDIKLNLNRSIVVIKNNLWYRVQSVEPNQIGVIASCDEEDLYKLSLQSSIEFLVEKLRKDISDNSYQAQIRRYQQYSYFNTDTNTIDLEVNDMKPPKSGYLQIPKDISLELSAFLFNVCRAINTIAGFSLTRSSILESLKMTMLKIIDVYTGLLALVNGLGGGSRTRRALQLYFDLKYVRVILNTSRDLSLIDELDSQISKLMASFEDMLDRVELYVMSDAMHTNALNLTHSTIRLYGLLIPYLQ
;
A
#
# COMPACT_ATOMS: atom_id res chain seq x y z
N MET A 1 -39.07 50.31 27.86
CA MET A 1 -38.42 49.05 28.26
C MET A 1 -37.03 49.09 27.66
N SER A 2 -36.16 50.04 28.03
CA SER A 2 -35.48 50.22 29.35
C SER A 2 -34.75 48.97 29.78
N ASP A 3 -33.49 48.82 29.32
CA ASP A 3 -32.31 48.50 30.15
C ASP A 3 -31.07 48.23 29.28
N ASP A 4 -30.50 49.28 28.67
CA ASP A 4 -29.17 49.19 28.03
C ASP A 4 -28.22 50.31 28.50
N LYS A 5 -28.72 51.27 29.30
CA LYS A 5 -27.87 52.29 29.93
C LYS A 5 -27.05 51.74 31.10
N SER A 6 -27.44 50.61 31.68
CA SER A 6 -26.74 50.01 32.82
C SER A 6 -25.38 49.43 32.44
N SER A 7 -25.21 48.85 31.24
CA SER A 7 -23.95 48.15 30.91
C SER A 7 -22.78 49.13 30.68
N VAL A 8 -23.06 50.25 30.02
CA VAL A 8 -22.06 51.28 29.72
C VAL A 8 -21.69 52.08 30.97
N ASP A 9 -22.69 52.47 31.78
CA ASP A 9 -22.45 53.23 33.03
C ASP A 9 -21.74 52.39 34.10
N ILE A 10 -21.92 51.06 34.12
CA ILE A 10 -21.17 50.15 35.00
C ILE A 10 -19.71 50.02 34.51
N LEU A 11 -19.49 49.90 33.20
CA LEU A 11 -18.14 49.80 32.60
C LEU A 11 -17.26 51.00 32.97
N PHE A 12 -17.81 52.22 32.90
CA PHE A 12 -17.09 53.46 33.25
C PHE A 12 -16.97 53.71 34.77
N ARG A 13 -17.69 52.96 35.61
CA ARG A 13 -17.56 53.04 37.08
C ARG A 13 -16.55 52.04 37.64
N GLU A 14 -16.42 50.87 37.00
CA GLU A 14 -15.56 49.79 37.47
C GLU A 14 -14.18 49.76 36.81
N HIS A 15 -14.06 50.29 35.59
CA HIS A 15 -12.79 50.35 34.84
C HIS A 15 -12.35 51.78 34.57
N SER A 16 -11.04 52.01 34.62
CA SER A 16 -10.50 53.34 34.31
C SER A 16 -10.61 53.63 32.81
N PHE A 17 -10.70 54.91 32.44
CA PHE A 17 -10.79 55.33 31.04
C PHE A 17 -9.61 54.80 30.19
N GLU A 18 -8.41 54.72 30.78
CA GLU A 18 -7.20 54.19 30.14
C GLU A 18 -7.29 52.68 29.86
N GLU A 19 -7.92 51.90 30.73
CA GLU A 19 -8.14 50.46 30.53
C GLU A 19 -9.12 50.21 29.38
N ILE A 20 -10.20 50.99 29.31
CA ILE A 20 -11.21 50.90 28.24
C ILE A 20 -10.59 51.31 26.89
N GLU A 21 -9.76 52.34 26.88
CA GLU A 21 -9.03 52.77 25.68
C GLU A 21 -8.00 51.72 25.21
N SER A 22 -7.25 51.12 26.14
CA SER A 22 -6.34 50.03 25.86
C SER A 22 -7.06 48.81 25.27
N VAL A 23 -8.20 48.41 25.86
CA VAL A 23 -9.01 47.30 25.32
C VAL A 23 -9.57 47.62 23.94
N ARG A 24 -10.03 48.86 23.71
CA ARG A 24 -10.51 49.31 22.39
C ARG A 24 -9.40 49.22 21.34
N ASP A 25 -8.21 49.72 21.65
CA ASP A 25 -7.09 49.76 20.70
C ASP A 25 -6.54 48.36 20.44
N ASN A 26 -6.51 47.50 21.47
CA ASN A 26 -6.19 46.08 21.32
C ASN A 26 -7.21 45.35 20.44
N LEU A 27 -8.51 45.60 20.65
CA LEU A 27 -9.58 45.01 19.85
C LEU A 27 -9.51 45.49 18.38
N ALA A 28 -9.24 46.78 18.16
CA ALA A 28 -9.05 47.33 16.82
C ALA A 28 -7.85 46.69 16.11
N SER A 29 -6.71 46.57 16.81
CA SER A 29 -5.52 45.88 16.30
C SER A 29 -5.80 44.42 15.96
N GLU A 30 -6.56 43.72 16.80
CA GLU A 30 -6.94 42.33 16.58
C GLU A 30 -7.91 42.18 15.40
N ILE A 31 -8.85 43.11 15.23
CA ILE A 31 -9.76 43.16 14.08
C ILE A 31 -8.97 43.37 12.79
N ASP A 32 -8.01 44.29 12.78
CA ASP A 32 -7.18 44.56 11.60
C ASP A 32 -6.32 43.35 11.23
N LYS A 33 -5.70 42.70 12.21
CA LYS A 33 -4.94 41.45 11.99
C LYS A 33 -5.81 40.34 11.41
N ARG A 34 -7.00 40.11 11.98
CA ARG A 34 -7.94 39.10 11.49
C ARG A 34 -8.45 39.43 10.09
N THR A 35 -8.65 40.70 9.79
CA THR A 35 -9.08 41.16 8.46
C THR A 35 -8.00 40.89 7.41
N GLU A 36 -6.73 41.17 7.71
CA GLU A 36 -5.62 40.85 6.79
C GLU A 36 -5.41 39.33 6.64
N LEU A 37 -5.51 38.56 7.71
CA LEU A 37 -5.48 37.09 7.64
C LEU A 37 -6.61 36.54 6.74
N LEU A 38 -7.83 37.04 6.93
CA LEU A 38 -8.97 36.66 6.09
C LEU A 38 -8.74 37.00 4.63
N LYS A 39 -8.24 38.20 4.30
CA LYS A 39 -7.89 38.56 2.92
C LYS A 39 -6.84 37.63 2.32
N SER A 40 -5.81 37.27 3.10
CA SER A 40 -4.77 36.36 2.66
C SER A 40 -5.32 34.96 2.38
N ILE A 41 -6.12 34.41 3.31
CA ILE A 41 -6.76 33.09 3.16
C ILE A 41 -7.69 33.07 1.96
N VAL A 42 -8.52 34.10 1.79
CA VAL A 42 -9.44 34.21 0.66
C VAL A 42 -8.67 34.27 -0.65
N LYS A 43 -7.60 35.08 -0.73
CA LYS A 43 -6.75 35.17 -1.92
C LYS A 43 -6.11 33.82 -2.28
N GLU A 44 -5.61 33.09 -1.29
CA GLU A 44 -5.04 31.75 -1.49
C GLU A 44 -6.11 30.76 -1.95
N LYS A 45 -7.30 30.77 -1.34
CA LYS A 45 -8.42 29.92 -1.76
C LYS A 45 -8.90 30.22 -3.18
N TYR A 46 -8.95 31.49 -3.58
CA TYR A 46 -9.27 31.85 -4.96
C TYR A 46 -8.21 31.33 -5.94
N LYS A 47 -6.92 31.36 -5.56
CA LYS A 47 -5.85 30.80 -6.37
C LYS A 47 -6.00 29.28 -6.52
N ASP A 48 -6.27 28.56 -5.43
CA ASP A 48 -6.50 27.12 -5.45
C ASP A 48 -7.68 26.74 -6.36
N VAL A 49 -8.77 27.53 -6.34
CA VAL A 49 -9.93 27.30 -7.21
C VAL A 49 -9.58 27.50 -8.68
N VAL A 50 -8.78 28.52 -9.01
CA VAL A 50 -8.30 28.76 -10.38
C VAL A 50 -7.39 27.62 -10.83
N ASP A 51 -6.41 27.22 -10.01
CA ASP A 51 -5.48 26.13 -10.33
C ASP A 51 -6.23 24.80 -10.51
N THR A 52 -7.27 24.55 -9.70
CA THR A 52 -8.14 23.36 -9.84
C THR A 52 -8.95 23.42 -11.14
N SER A 53 -9.47 24.60 -11.51
CA SER A 53 -10.20 24.80 -12.77
C SER A 53 -9.29 24.54 -13.98
N ASP A 54 -8.06 25.03 -13.96
CA ASP A 54 -7.06 24.80 -15.02
C ASP A 54 -6.69 23.30 -15.10
N GLY A 55 -6.57 22.64 -13.95
CA GLY A 55 -6.39 21.18 -13.87
C GLY A 55 -7.54 20.42 -14.53
N ILE A 56 -8.79 20.79 -14.25
CA ILE A 56 -9.98 20.19 -14.87
C ILE A 56 -9.99 20.44 -16.39
N GLN A 57 -9.60 21.63 -16.83
CA GLN A 57 -9.54 21.95 -18.26
C GLN A 57 -8.47 21.13 -18.99
N SER A 58 -7.30 20.93 -18.37
CA SER A 58 -6.26 20.02 -18.87
C SER A 58 -6.76 18.57 -18.93
N LEU A 59 -7.44 18.09 -17.89
CA LEU A 59 -8.04 16.75 -17.87
C LEU A 59 -9.06 16.56 -18.99
N LYS A 60 -9.90 17.56 -19.26
CA LYS A 60 -10.85 17.54 -20.37
C LYS A 60 -10.14 17.42 -21.73
N SER A 61 -9.03 18.13 -21.91
CA SER A 61 -8.20 18.01 -23.13
C SER A 61 -7.61 16.62 -23.28
N ASN A 62 -7.09 16.04 -22.19
CA ASN A 62 -6.52 14.69 -22.20
C ASN A 62 -7.57 13.62 -22.51
N LEU A 63 -8.77 13.75 -21.93
CA LEU A 63 -9.89 12.85 -22.24
C LEU A 63 -10.28 12.91 -23.72
N ALA A 64 -10.29 14.10 -24.34
CA ALA A 64 -10.54 14.24 -25.77
C ALA A 64 -9.47 13.55 -26.62
N GLN A 65 -8.19 13.59 -26.21
CA GLN A 65 -7.11 12.86 -26.89
C GLN A 65 -7.25 11.33 -26.75
N VAL A 66 -7.67 10.86 -25.57
CA VAL A 66 -7.93 9.44 -25.32
C VAL A 66 -9.10 8.96 -26.17
N GLU A 67 -10.19 9.73 -26.23
CA GLU A 67 -11.35 9.43 -27.06
C GLU A 67 -10.96 9.35 -28.55
N GLN A 68 -10.13 10.29 -29.02
CA GLN A 68 -9.60 10.24 -30.38
C GLN A 68 -8.73 8.99 -30.62
N SER A 69 -7.95 8.58 -29.63
CA SER A 69 -7.09 7.39 -29.72
C SER A 69 -7.92 6.10 -29.77
N ILE A 70 -8.97 6.00 -28.96
CA ILE A 70 -9.92 4.89 -28.99
C ILE A 70 -10.63 4.83 -30.35
N ALA A 71 -11.08 5.97 -30.89
CA ALA A 71 -11.70 6.03 -32.22
C ALA A 71 -10.73 5.59 -33.34
N ARG A 72 -9.42 5.87 -33.20
CA ARG A 72 -8.40 5.38 -34.14
C ARG A 72 -8.20 3.86 -34.02
N LEU A 73 -8.21 3.33 -32.80
CA LEU A 73 -8.12 1.88 -32.56
C LEU A 73 -9.34 1.16 -33.12
N ASP A 74 -10.54 1.67 -32.89
CA ASP A 74 -11.77 1.09 -33.41
C ASP A 74 -11.79 1.04 -34.95
N LYS A 75 -11.35 2.12 -35.61
CA LYS A 75 -11.13 2.12 -37.07
C LYS A 75 -10.09 1.10 -37.50
N SER A 76 -9.01 0.94 -36.74
CA SER A 76 -7.94 -0.02 -37.06
C SER A 76 -8.42 -1.46 -36.92
N ILE A 77 -9.19 -1.77 -35.88
CA ILE A 77 -9.82 -3.07 -35.66
C ILE A 77 -10.84 -3.35 -36.75
N THR A 78 -11.69 -2.38 -37.09
CA THR A 78 -12.68 -2.51 -38.18
C THR A 78 -12.01 -2.79 -39.52
N ASN A 79 -10.93 -2.06 -39.84
CA ASN A 79 -10.14 -2.28 -41.05
C ASN A 79 -9.47 -3.67 -41.07
N PHE A 80 -8.94 -4.11 -39.93
CA PHE A 80 -8.37 -5.45 -39.79
C PHE A 80 -9.45 -6.53 -39.97
N HIS A 81 -10.62 -6.33 -39.39
CA HIS A 81 -11.76 -7.24 -39.52
C HIS A 81 -12.27 -7.31 -40.98
N GLN A 82 -12.26 -6.20 -41.71
CA GLN A 82 -12.59 -6.17 -43.13
C GLN A 82 -11.54 -6.92 -43.97
N ARG A 83 -10.26 -6.81 -43.64
CA ARG A 83 -9.17 -7.59 -44.29
C ARG A 83 -9.27 -9.09 -44.03
N ILE A 84 -9.83 -9.50 -42.89
CA ILE A 84 -10.09 -10.92 -42.59
C ILE A 84 -11.30 -11.43 -43.39
N LYS A 85 -12.33 -10.59 -43.60
CA LYS A 85 -13.55 -10.97 -44.34
C LYS A 85 -13.36 -11.06 -45.86
N GLU A 86 -12.36 -10.39 -46.43
CA GLU A 86 -11.99 -10.54 -47.85
C GLU A 86 -10.72 -11.41 -48.00
N PRO A 87 -10.84 -12.75 -48.03
CA PRO A 87 -9.75 -13.57 -48.53
C PRO A 87 -9.62 -13.26 -50.03
N LYS A 88 -8.49 -12.68 -50.42
CA LYS A 88 -8.14 -12.52 -51.84
C LYS A 88 -8.11 -13.91 -52.50
N PHE A 89 -9.22 -14.32 -53.11
CA PHE A 89 -9.23 -15.34 -54.14
C PHE A 89 -8.54 -14.74 -55.36
N MET A 90 -7.27 -15.08 -55.57
CA MET A 90 -6.67 -14.97 -56.90
C MET A 90 -6.72 -16.33 -57.56
N HIS A 91 -7.79 -16.57 -58.33
CA HIS A 91 -7.74 -17.44 -59.49
C HIS A 91 -7.52 -16.54 -60.72
N GLY A 92 -6.42 -16.75 -61.43
CA GLY A 92 -6.08 -16.07 -62.67
C GLY A 92 -4.88 -16.76 -63.33
N ALA A 93 -5.17 -17.47 -64.41
CA ALA A 93 -4.32 -18.44 -65.08
C ALA A 93 -3.21 -17.84 -65.98
N GLY A 94 -2.19 -18.66 -66.25
CA GLY A 94 -1.24 -18.57 -67.36
C GLY A 94 0.16 -18.11 -66.95
N GLY A 95 1.26 -18.82 -67.14
CA GLY A 95 1.56 -20.09 -67.79
C GLY A 95 3.09 -20.19 -67.96
N GLY A 96 3.65 -21.40 -67.98
CA GLY A 96 4.92 -21.70 -68.67
C GLY A 96 6.15 -22.07 -67.82
N GLY A 97 6.66 -23.30 -68.08
CA GLY A 97 8.04 -23.76 -67.82
C GLY A 97 8.23 -24.44 -66.46
N GLY A 98 8.28 -25.77 -66.34
CA GLY A 98 9.40 -26.63 -66.78
C GLY A 98 10.48 -26.62 -65.68
N THR A 99 10.95 -27.71 -65.06
CA THR A 99 11.08 -29.13 -65.41
C THR A 99 11.34 -29.95 -64.14
N ASN A 100 10.95 -31.23 -64.18
CA ASN A 100 11.18 -32.27 -63.18
C ASN A 100 12.68 -32.57 -62.88
N LEU A 101 12.92 -33.24 -61.75
CA LEU A 101 13.42 -34.65 -61.67
C LEU A 101 14.63 -34.89 -60.73
N LEU A 102 14.56 -36.07 -60.08
CA LEU A 102 15.60 -36.94 -59.49
C LEU A 102 15.67 -36.92 -57.95
N GLU A 103 15.05 -37.87 -57.25
CA GLU A 103 15.42 -39.30 -57.06
C GLU A 103 16.74 -39.55 -56.31
N LEU A 104 16.57 -40.15 -55.12
CA LEU A 104 17.28 -41.33 -54.59
C LEU A 104 18.78 -41.50 -54.93
N SER A 105 19.62 -41.52 -53.88
CA SER A 105 20.73 -42.48 -53.84
C SER A 105 20.96 -43.01 -52.42
N ALA A 106 20.76 -44.31 -52.25
CA ALA A 106 21.32 -45.10 -51.16
C ALA A 106 22.76 -45.51 -51.53
N GLY A 107 23.66 -45.55 -50.54
CA GLY A 107 25.02 -46.04 -50.69
C GLY A 107 25.78 -46.05 -49.37
N ASN A 108 25.86 -47.24 -48.76
CA ASN A 108 26.57 -47.56 -47.51
C ASN A 108 28.08 -47.25 -47.53
N TYR A 109 28.63 -46.84 -46.38
CA TYR A 109 29.89 -47.38 -45.85
C TYR A 109 29.87 -47.41 -44.32
N SER A 110 30.28 -48.55 -43.77
CA SER A 110 30.24 -48.95 -42.37
C SER A 110 31.60 -48.84 -41.67
N HIS A 111 31.55 -48.75 -40.33
CA HIS A 111 32.57 -49.04 -39.30
C HIS A 111 33.54 -47.91 -38.88
N SER A 112 33.34 -47.39 -37.66
CA SER A 112 34.21 -47.73 -36.52
C SER A 112 33.56 -47.31 -35.20
N SER A 113 33.51 -48.26 -34.26
CA SER A 113 33.00 -48.16 -32.90
C SER A 113 33.81 -47.20 -32.02
N ASN A 114 33.16 -46.43 -31.15
CA ASN A 114 33.26 -46.66 -29.69
C ASN A 114 32.50 -45.62 -28.86
N LYS A 115 31.89 -46.14 -27.78
CA LYS A 115 31.27 -45.48 -26.62
C LYS A 115 29.81 -45.02 -26.76
N ALA A 116 28.94 -46.02 -26.66
CA ALA A 116 27.69 -45.90 -25.91
C ALA A 116 27.99 -45.56 -24.44
N THR A 117 27.56 -44.38 -24.00
CA THR A 117 27.08 -44.03 -22.64
C THR A 117 26.75 -42.54 -22.67
N THR A 118 25.48 -42.19 -22.88
CA THR A 118 24.81 -40.89 -22.59
C THR A 118 23.46 -40.86 -23.31
N ILE A 119 22.53 -41.74 -22.94
CA ILE A 119 21.12 -41.66 -23.43
C ILE A 119 20.13 -41.48 -22.28
N ASP A 120 20.56 -41.52 -21.01
CA ASP A 120 19.62 -41.54 -19.87
C ASP A 120 19.38 -40.18 -19.18
N GLU A 121 20.03 -39.09 -19.60
CA GLU A 121 19.87 -37.78 -18.94
C GLU A 121 18.99 -36.78 -19.71
N ASN A 122 18.83 -36.91 -21.03
CA ASN A 122 18.08 -35.94 -21.84
C ASN A 122 16.57 -36.20 -21.94
N GLN A 123 16.10 -37.35 -21.45
CA GLN A 123 14.70 -37.76 -21.59
C GLN A 123 13.84 -37.29 -20.41
N ASP A 124 14.43 -37.12 -19.23
CA ASP A 124 13.81 -36.60 -18.00
C ASP A 124 13.64 -35.06 -18.05
N ASP A 125 14.60 -34.39 -18.68
CA ASP A 125 14.66 -32.94 -18.88
C ASP A 125 13.55 -32.38 -19.80
N ASP A 126 13.14 -33.13 -20.84
CA ASP A 126 12.04 -32.73 -21.75
C ASP A 126 10.67 -33.02 -21.12
N THR A 127 10.57 -34.00 -20.22
CA THR A 127 9.33 -34.29 -19.47
C THR A 127 9.00 -33.21 -18.45
N ASP A 128 9.99 -32.70 -17.71
CA ASP A 128 9.78 -31.63 -16.72
C ASP A 128 9.30 -30.33 -17.40
N LEU A 129 9.92 -29.95 -18.53
CA LEU A 129 9.53 -28.76 -19.29
C LEU A 129 8.14 -28.90 -19.93
N ARG A 130 7.79 -30.09 -20.43
CA ARG A 130 6.43 -30.38 -20.94
C ARG A 130 5.39 -30.34 -19.85
N GLN A 131 5.71 -30.86 -18.67
CA GLN A 131 4.81 -30.81 -17.52
C GLN A 131 4.59 -29.36 -17.06
N LEU A 132 5.64 -28.53 -17.01
CA LEU A 132 5.50 -27.09 -16.70
C LEU A 132 4.66 -26.34 -17.75
N LEU A 133 4.84 -26.63 -19.03
CA LEU A 133 4.03 -26.04 -20.10
C LEU A 133 2.56 -26.44 -19.97
N GLN A 134 2.29 -27.71 -19.71
CA GLN A 134 0.93 -28.21 -19.52
C GLN A 134 0.27 -27.58 -18.29
N MET A 135 0.96 -27.54 -17.15
CA MET A 135 0.47 -26.88 -15.93
C MET A 135 0.22 -25.39 -16.17
N SER A 136 1.09 -24.71 -16.94
CA SER A 136 0.88 -23.30 -17.28
C SER A 136 -0.38 -23.06 -18.10
N ALA A 137 -0.78 -24.00 -18.97
CA ALA A 137 -2.02 -23.94 -19.75
C ALA A 137 -3.24 -24.29 -18.88
N GLU A 138 -3.16 -25.35 -18.06
CA GLU A 138 -4.23 -25.77 -17.14
C GLU A 138 -4.57 -24.68 -16.11
N ILE A 139 -3.59 -23.87 -15.68
CA ILE A 139 -3.82 -22.71 -14.82
C ILE A 139 -4.80 -21.72 -15.47
N TRP A 140 -4.69 -21.47 -16.78
CA TRP A 140 -5.58 -20.55 -17.50
C TRP A 140 -6.96 -21.14 -17.72
N ASP A 141 -7.05 -22.44 -18.04
CA ASP A 141 -8.34 -23.13 -18.19
C ASP A 141 -9.13 -23.15 -16.86
N HIS A 142 -8.43 -23.36 -15.73
CA HIS A 142 -9.02 -23.29 -14.40
C HIS A 142 -9.37 -21.86 -13.98
N PHE A 143 -8.59 -20.87 -14.43
CA PHE A 143 -8.89 -19.45 -14.22
C PHE A 143 -10.17 -19.03 -14.97
N ASP A 144 -10.29 -19.40 -16.25
CA ASP A 144 -11.44 -19.07 -17.10
C ASP A 144 -12.72 -19.77 -16.64
N SER A 145 -12.61 -20.99 -16.12
CA SER A 145 -13.73 -21.71 -15.49
C SER A 145 -14.11 -21.18 -14.09
N GLY A 146 -13.34 -20.24 -13.54
CA GLY A 146 -13.63 -19.58 -12.25
C GLY A 146 -13.24 -20.40 -11.01
N ASN A 147 -12.59 -21.56 -11.17
CA ASN A 147 -12.13 -22.40 -10.08
C ASN A 147 -10.77 -21.93 -9.55
N LEU A 148 -10.79 -20.87 -8.74
CA LEU A 148 -9.59 -20.27 -8.17
C LEU A 148 -8.81 -21.22 -7.23
N LYS A 149 -9.49 -22.16 -6.57
CA LYS A 149 -8.84 -23.12 -5.66
C LYS A 149 -7.84 -23.99 -6.41
N GLU A 150 -8.30 -24.62 -7.49
CA GLU A 150 -7.47 -25.53 -8.27
C GLU A 150 -6.39 -24.77 -9.03
N CYS A 151 -6.71 -23.56 -9.51
CA CYS A 151 -5.76 -22.65 -10.13
C CYS A 151 -4.57 -22.32 -9.20
N VAL A 152 -4.82 -22.01 -7.93
CA VAL A 152 -3.75 -21.70 -6.95
C VAL A 152 -2.94 -22.94 -6.58
N LYS A 153 -3.57 -24.11 -6.45
CA LYS A 153 -2.85 -25.38 -6.22
C LYS A 153 -1.92 -25.73 -7.37
N LEU A 154 -2.44 -25.74 -8.60
CA LEU A 154 -1.65 -26.01 -9.80
C LEU A 154 -0.52 -25.00 -9.98
N TYR A 155 -0.75 -23.73 -9.63
CA TYR A 155 0.30 -22.72 -9.61
C TYR A 155 1.39 -23.05 -8.58
N ASN A 156 1.03 -23.39 -7.34
CA ASN A 156 2.00 -23.76 -6.31
C ASN A 156 2.80 -25.01 -6.70
N ASP A 157 2.14 -26.01 -7.29
CA ASP A 157 2.80 -27.22 -7.78
C ASP A 157 3.75 -26.90 -8.94
N ALA A 158 3.35 -26.02 -9.87
CA ALA A 158 4.20 -25.56 -10.97
C ALA A 158 5.43 -24.78 -10.44
N VAL A 159 5.28 -23.96 -9.41
CA VAL A 159 6.39 -23.25 -8.76
C VAL A 159 7.33 -24.21 -8.05
N ASN A 160 6.80 -25.21 -7.35
CA ASN A 160 7.61 -26.24 -6.69
C ASN A 160 8.43 -27.06 -7.68
N LEU A 161 7.84 -27.41 -8.83
CA LEU A 161 8.52 -28.11 -9.90
C LEU A 161 9.56 -27.20 -10.57
N MET A 162 9.22 -25.93 -10.82
CA MET A 162 10.15 -24.93 -11.34
C MET A 162 11.38 -24.73 -10.45
N ASN A 163 11.20 -24.65 -9.12
CA ASN A 163 12.32 -24.51 -8.17
C ASN A 163 13.24 -25.74 -8.15
N LYS A 164 12.70 -26.95 -8.35
CA LYS A 164 13.49 -28.19 -8.49
C LYS A 164 14.28 -28.22 -9.79
N CYS A 165 13.68 -27.71 -10.86
CA CYS A 165 14.25 -27.68 -12.22
C CYS A 165 15.21 -26.50 -12.45
N GLN A 166 15.19 -25.48 -11.57
CA GLN A 166 15.97 -24.24 -11.73
C GLN A 166 17.48 -24.48 -11.80
N THR A 167 18.03 -25.47 -11.09
CA THR A 167 19.46 -25.80 -11.13
C THR A 167 19.86 -26.56 -12.40
N ARG A 168 18.92 -27.28 -13.03
CA ARG A 168 19.14 -28.09 -14.24
C ARG A 168 18.97 -27.29 -15.53
N HIS A 169 18.05 -26.32 -15.54
CA HIS A 169 17.65 -25.59 -16.76
C HIS A 169 17.99 -24.09 -16.77
N ALA A 170 18.87 -23.61 -15.88
CA ALA A 170 19.26 -22.20 -15.78
C ALA A 170 19.75 -21.56 -17.10
N SER A 171 20.17 -22.37 -18.09
CA SER A 171 20.66 -21.90 -19.40
C SER A 171 19.66 -22.06 -20.56
N ASN A 172 18.45 -22.62 -20.32
CA ASN A 172 17.48 -22.86 -21.37
C ASN A 172 16.53 -21.66 -21.55
N PRO A 173 16.43 -21.03 -22.74
CA PRO A 173 15.56 -19.88 -22.98
C PRO A 173 14.07 -20.21 -22.77
N LEU A 174 13.64 -21.44 -23.03
CA LEU A 174 12.24 -21.86 -22.82
C LEU A 174 11.86 -21.87 -21.34
N PHE A 175 12.82 -22.17 -20.45
CA PHE A 175 12.60 -22.16 -19.01
C PHE A 175 12.34 -20.73 -18.48
N GLU A 176 13.07 -19.74 -19.01
CA GLU A 176 12.82 -18.33 -18.68
C GLU A 176 11.48 -17.81 -19.25
N ASP A 177 11.08 -18.26 -20.44
CA ASP A 177 9.75 -17.91 -21.01
C ASP A 177 8.59 -18.51 -20.19
N ILE A 178 8.72 -19.77 -19.75
CA ILE A 178 7.74 -20.43 -18.87
C ILE A 178 7.65 -19.70 -17.52
N LYS A 179 8.80 -19.36 -16.93
CA LYS A 179 8.88 -18.59 -15.69
C LYS A 179 8.24 -17.21 -15.83
N LEU A 180 8.47 -16.52 -16.95
CA LEU A 180 7.83 -15.24 -17.25
C LEU A 180 6.31 -15.39 -17.38
N ASN A 181 5.84 -16.45 -18.04
CA ASN A 181 4.41 -16.71 -18.18
C ASN A 181 3.75 -17.05 -16.83
N LEU A 182 4.36 -17.89 -16.00
CA LEU A 182 3.88 -18.16 -14.63
C LEU A 182 3.84 -16.88 -13.79
N ASN A 183 4.87 -16.03 -13.88
CA ASN A 183 4.89 -14.72 -13.21
C ASN A 183 3.78 -13.79 -13.72
N ARG A 184 3.40 -13.86 -15.00
CA ARG A 184 2.24 -13.11 -15.52
C ARG A 184 0.93 -13.70 -15.02
N SER A 185 0.78 -15.02 -15.02
CA SER A 185 -0.41 -15.72 -14.50
C SER A 185 -0.69 -15.34 -13.05
N ILE A 186 0.33 -15.37 -12.18
CA ILE A 186 0.13 -15.02 -10.77
C ILE A 186 -0.28 -13.57 -10.56
N VAL A 187 0.25 -12.63 -11.36
CA VAL A 187 -0.15 -11.22 -11.28
C VAL A 187 -1.61 -11.06 -11.67
N VAL A 188 -2.08 -11.77 -12.71
CA VAL A 188 -3.49 -11.74 -13.12
C VAL A 188 -4.40 -12.38 -12.06
N ILE A 189 -3.99 -13.52 -11.48
CA ILE A 189 -4.71 -14.16 -10.38
C ILE A 189 -4.81 -13.23 -9.17
N LYS A 190 -3.70 -12.60 -8.76
CA LYS A 190 -3.65 -11.63 -7.66
C LYS A 190 -4.59 -10.44 -7.91
N ASN A 191 -4.57 -9.87 -9.11
CA ASN A 191 -5.47 -8.78 -9.50
C ASN A 191 -6.95 -9.19 -9.42
N ASN A 192 -7.29 -10.39 -9.88
CA ASN A 192 -8.66 -10.90 -9.81
C ASN A 192 -9.11 -11.10 -8.36
N LEU A 193 -8.26 -11.70 -7.53
CA LEU A 193 -8.51 -11.89 -6.09
C LEU A 193 -8.74 -10.55 -5.39
N TRP A 194 -7.88 -9.55 -5.65
CA TRP A 194 -8.05 -8.21 -5.10
C TRP A 194 -9.37 -7.57 -5.55
N TYR A 195 -9.70 -7.64 -6.84
CA TYR A 195 -10.97 -7.10 -7.34
C TYR A 195 -12.16 -7.78 -6.66
N ARG A 196 -12.11 -9.10 -6.46
CA ARG A 196 -13.13 -9.82 -5.70
C ARG A 196 -13.22 -9.30 -4.27
N VAL A 197 -12.12 -9.18 -3.53
CA VAL A 197 -12.11 -8.61 -2.16
C VAL A 197 -12.72 -7.20 -2.13
N GLN A 198 -12.40 -6.35 -3.11
CA GLN A 198 -12.88 -4.97 -3.16
C GLN A 198 -14.36 -4.85 -3.54
N SER A 199 -14.85 -5.75 -4.41
CA SER A 199 -16.23 -5.77 -4.91
C SER A 199 -17.24 -6.28 -3.87
N VAL A 200 -16.77 -6.90 -2.79
CA VAL A 200 -17.61 -7.48 -1.74
C VAL A 200 -18.22 -6.38 -0.86
N GLU A 201 -19.53 -6.45 -0.66
CA GLU A 201 -20.26 -5.55 0.22
C GLU A 201 -19.79 -5.69 1.68
N PRO A 202 -19.80 -4.61 2.49
CA PRO A 202 -19.26 -4.62 3.85
C PRO A 202 -19.92 -5.63 4.81
N ASN A 203 -21.08 -6.19 4.45
CA ASN A 203 -21.81 -7.18 5.25
C ASN A 203 -21.45 -8.64 4.90
N GLN A 204 -20.66 -8.87 3.86
CA GLN A 204 -20.27 -10.20 3.42
C GLN A 204 -18.87 -10.55 3.94
N ILE A 205 -18.78 -11.70 4.62
CA ILE A 205 -17.61 -12.14 5.37
C ILE A 205 -17.29 -13.58 4.93
N GLY A 206 -16.01 -13.92 4.73
CA GLY A 206 -15.58 -15.28 4.35
C GLY A 206 -15.96 -15.70 2.92
N VAL A 207 -15.82 -14.79 1.96
CA VAL A 207 -16.30 -14.98 0.57
C VAL A 207 -15.31 -15.79 -0.29
N ILE A 208 -14.03 -15.83 0.09
CA ILE A 208 -12.96 -16.28 -0.82
C ILE A 208 -12.34 -17.60 -0.39
N ALA A 209 -12.10 -17.81 0.91
CA ALA A 209 -11.45 -19.02 1.41
C ALA A 209 -12.24 -19.61 2.57
N SER A 210 -12.49 -20.92 2.50
CA SER A 210 -12.98 -21.71 3.63
C SER A 210 -11.82 -22.22 4.50
N CYS A 211 -12.11 -22.81 5.67
CA CYS A 211 -11.10 -23.33 6.60
C CYS A 211 -10.08 -24.29 5.95
N ASP A 212 -10.46 -24.96 4.85
CA ASP A 212 -9.67 -26.00 4.21
C ASP A 212 -8.75 -25.48 3.08
N GLU A 213 -8.71 -24.16 2.86
CA GLU A 213 -8.06 -23.52 1.70
C GLU A 213 -6.95 -22.55 2.10
N GLU A 214 -5.96 -23.06 2.84
CA GLU A 214 -4.87 -22.26 3.40
C GLU A 214 -4.02 -21.52 2.33
N ASP A 215 -3.76 -22.15 1.18
CA ASP A 215 -2.98 -21.56 0.09
C ASP A 215 -3.72 -20.42 -0.61
N LEU A 216 -5.03 -20.61 -0.85
CA LEU A 216 -5.88 -19.57 -1.43
C LEU A 216 -6.03 -18.39 -0.46
N TYR A 217 -6.15 -18.67 0.84
CA TYR A 217 -6.13 -17.65 1.88
C TYR A 217 -4.82 -16.83 1.85
N LYS A 218 -3.67 -17.51 1.91
CA LYS A 218 -2.35 -16.87 1.91
C LYS A 218 -2.15 -16.00 0.67
N LEU A 219 -2.46 -16.52 -0.52
CA LEU A 219 -2.29 -15.77 -1.76
C LEU A 219 -3.25 -14.57 -1.86
N SER A 220 -4.51 -14.75 -1.44
CA SER A 220 -5.51 -13.67 -1.44
C SER A 220 -5.14 -12.55 -0.47
N LEU A 221 -4.64 -12.92 0.71
CA LEU A 221 -4.20 -11.98 1.72
C LEU A 221 -2.92 -11.27 1.29
N GLN A 222 -1.94 -12.01 0.75
CA GLN A 222 -0.73 -11.43 0.18
C GLN A 222 -1.06 -10.42 -0.91
N SER A 223 -1.94 -10.77 -1.86
CA SER A 223 -2.41 -9.87 -2.91
C SER A 223 -3.00 -8.59 -2.32
N SER A 224 -3.94 -8.75 -1.38
CA SER A 224 -4.62 -7.61 -0.75
C SER A 224 -3.66 -6.70 -0.01
N ILE A 225 -2.72 -7.27 0.77
CA ILE A 225 -1.70 -6.50 1.48
C ILE A 225 -0.78 -5.78 0.49
N GLU A 226 -0.33 -6.41 -0.61
CA GLU A 226 0.52 -5.77 -1.62
C GLU A 226 -0.14 -4.51 -2.21
N PHE A 227 -1.43 -4.56 -2.57
CA PHE A 227 -2.16 -3.38 -3.06
C PHE A 227 -2.33 -2.31 -1.99
N LEU A 228 -2.65 -2.71 -0.75
CA LEU A 228 -2.78 -1.78 0.37
C LEU A 228 -1.46 -1.12 0.74
N VAL A 229 -0.35 -1.83 0.63
CA VAL A 229 1.01 -1.32 0.87
C VAL A 229 1.41 -0.30 -0.18
N GLU A 230 1.09 -0.53 -1.46
CA GLU A 230 1.40 0.45 -2.50
C GLU A 230 0.58 1.74 -2.31
N LYS A 231 -0.68 1.59 -1.91
CA LYS A 231 -1.51 2.73 -1.49
C LYS A 231 -0.91 3.45 -0.28
N LEU A 232 -0.50 2.72 0.76
CA LEU A 232 0.14 3.26 1.95
C LEU A 232 1.43 4.02 1.62
N ARG A 233 2.29 3.44 0.76
CA ARG A 233 3.53 4.07 0.32
C ARG A 233 3.25 5.39 -0.41
N LYS A 234 2.25 5.42 -1.29
CA LYS A 234 1.83 6.64 -1.96
C LYS A 234 1.29 7.68 -0.97
N ASP A 235 0.42 7.26 -0.06
CA ASP A 235 -0.23 8.15 0.90
C ASP A 235 0.78 8.72 1.91
N ILE A 236 1.78 7.95 2.38
CA ILE A 236 2.82 8.45 3.30
C ILE A 236 3.89 9.29 2.58
N SER A 237 4.25 8.94 1.34
CA SER A 237 5.23 9.72 0.56
C SER A 237 4.66 11.05 0.07
N ASP A 238 3.34 11.21 0.04
CA ASP A 238 2.70 12.49 -0.30
C ASP A 238 3.12 13.58 0.72
N ASN A 239 3.89 14.54 0.22
CA ASN A 239 4.34 15.71 0.95
C ASN A 239 3.56 16.98 0.60
N SER A 240 2.46 16.84 -0.15
CA SER A 240 1.57 17.96 -0.46
C SER A 240 1.06 18.62 0.81
N TYR A 241 0.79 19.93 0.72
CA TYR A 241 0.19 20.68 1.82
C TYR A 241 -1.11 20.05 2.31
N GLN A 242 -1.92 19.47 1.41
CA GLN A 242 -3.15 18.74 1.74
C GLN A 242 -2.89 17.43 2.52
N ALA A 243 -1.83 16.69 2.20
CA ALA A 243 -1.43 15.52 2.99
C ALA A 243 -0.90 15.92 4.37
N GLN A 244 -0.11 17.00 4.45
CA GLN A 244 0.36 17.54 5.72
C GLN A 244 -0.83 18.01 6.58
N ILE A 245 -1.77 18.75 6.00
CA ILE A 245 -3.03 19.13 6.63
C ILE A 245 -3.75 17.89 7.16
N ARG A 246 -3.99 16.86 6.34
CA ARG A 246 -4.69 15.64 6.79
C ARG A 246 -4.00 14.95 7.98
N ARG A 247 -2.66 14.94 8.00
CA ARG A 247 -1.86 14.37 9.11
C ARG A 247 -1.92 15.20 10.39
N TYR A 248 -2.02 16.53 10.26
CA TYR A 248 -1.95 17.46 11.39
C TYR A 248 -3.31 18.07 11.79
N GLN A 249 -4.42 17.76 11.10
CA GLN A 249 -5.76 18.32 11.33
C GLN A 249 -6.81 17.36 11.94
N GLN A 250 -6.47 16.12 12.31
CA GLN A 250 -7.35 15.40 13.25
C GLN A 250 -7.26 16.14 14.60
N TYR A 251 -8.17 17.00 15.07
CA TYR A 251 -9.55 17.36 14.72
C TYR A 251 -9.71 18.91 14.74
N SER A 252 -10.13 19.54 13.64
CA SER A 252 -10.34 21.00 13.55
C SER A 252 -11.81 21.44 13.48
N TYR A 253 -12.75 20.64 14.00
CA TYR A 253 -14.10 21.10 14.25
C TYR A 253 -14.52 20.60 15.64
N PHE A 254 -14.70 21.55 16.57
CA PHE A 254 -14.88 21.43 18.02
C PHE A 254 -13.59 21.44 18.86
N ASN A 255 -13.29 22.63 19.37
CA ASN A 255 -12.46 22.98 20.53
C ASN A 255 -11.00 22.50 20.58
N THR A 256 -10.12 23.49 20.76
CA THR A 256 -8.85 23.47 21.51
C THR A 256 -8.45 22.11 22.10
N ASP A 257 -7.64 21.35 21.37
CA ASP A 257 -6.49 20.59 21.87
C ASP A 257 -5.83 19.96 20.64
N THR A 258 -4.60 20.39 20.33
CA THR A 258 -3.82 19.84 19.23
C THR A 258 -3.63 18.33 19.42
N ASN A 259 -3.32 17.60 18.35
CA ASN A 259 -3.08 16.14 18.34
C ASN A 259 -1.82 15.71 19.13
N THR A 260 -1.46 16.50 20.15
CA THR A 260 -0.25 16.49 20.93
C THR A 260 -0.60 16.58 22.41
N ILE A 261 -0.12 15.66 23.23
CA ILE A 261 -0.16 15.79 24.69
C ILE A 261 1.02 16.69 25.06
N ASP A 262 0.72 17.82 25.68
CA ASP A 262 1.74 18.73 26.19
C ASP A 262 2.23 18.21 27.55
N LEU A 263 3.49 17.75 27.62
CA LEU A 263 4.12 17.40 28.88
C LEU A 263 4.74 18.64 29.53
N GLU A 264 4.32 18.95 30.76
CA GLU A 264 4.97 19.94 31.61
C GLU A 264 6.24 19.35 32.24
N VAL A 265 7.41 19.85 31.85
CA VAL A 265 8.70 19.45 32.41
C VAL A 265 9.15 20.47 33.47
N ASN A 266 8.97 20.12 34.75
CA ASN A 266 9.30 21.03 35.87
C ASN A 266 10.81 21.19 36.16
N ASP A 267 11.67 20.31 35.63
CA ASP A 267 13.10 20.25 35.98
C ASP A 267 14.07 20.90 34.96
N MET A 268 13.57 21.61 33.94
CA MET A 268 14.44 22.36 33.02
C MET A 268 14.75 23.77 33.56
N LYS A 269 16.05 24.07 33.79
CA LYS A 269 16.51 25.44 34.08
C LYS A 269 16.06 26.42 32.98
N PRO A 270 15.66 27.66 33.33
CA PRO A 270 15.09 28.61 32.37
C PRO A 270 16.09 28.97 31.25
N PRO A 271 15.63 29.16 30.00
CA PRO A 271 14.41 29.91 29.65
C PRO A 271 13.28 29.12 28.94
N LYS A 272 13.26 27.78 28.98
CA LYS A 272 12.17 26.99 28.41
C LYS A 272 11.32 26.36 29.52
N SER A 273 10.26 27.03 29.97
CA SER A 273 9.08 26.31 30.45
C SER A 273 8.47 25.60 29.24
N GLY A 274 9.01 24.43 28.90
CA GLY A 274 8.84 23.78 27.60
C GLY A 274 7.79 22.69 27.65
N TYR A 275 6.55 23.02 27.25
CA TYR A 275 5.56 22.01 26.89
C TYR A 275 6.13 21.16 25.75
N LEU A 276 6.26 19.86 25.98
CA LEU A 276 6.79 18.91 24.99
C LEU A 276 5.64 18.14 24.34
N GLN A 277 5.51 18.25 23.01
CA GLN A 277 4.38 17.73 22.25
C GLN A 277 4.55 16.25 21.89
N ILE A 278 3.77 15.36 22.53
CA ILE A 278 3.72 13.93 22.19
C ILE A 278 2.55 13.62 21.26
N PRO A 279 2.73 12.88 20.15
CA PRO A 279 1.61 12.39 19.34
C PRO A 279 0.54 11.68 20.17
N LYS A 280 -0.71 12.15 20.07
CA LYS A 280 -1.86 11.55 20.76
C LYS A 280 -2.33 10.26 20.09
N ASP A 281 -2.31 10.23 18.76
CA ASP A 281 -2.81 9.15 17.92
C ASP A 281 -1.74 8.66 16.93
N ILE A 282 -1.94 7.45 16.39
CA ILE A 282 -1.15 6.94 15.26
C ILE A 282 -1.42 7.75 13.99
N SER A 283 -0.51 7.70 13.02
CA SER A 283 -0.72 8.36 11.74
C SER A 283 -2.01 7.88 11.05
N LEU A 284 -2.71 8.82 10.41
CA LEU A 284 -3.94 8.52 9.68
C LEU A 284 -3.70 7.43 8.63
N GLU A 285 -2.56 7.47 7.96
CA GLU A 285 -2.14 6.50 6.95
C GLU A 285 -2.01 5.09 7.54
N LEU A 286 -1.34 4.97 8.69
CA LEU A 286 -1.21 3.69 9.39
C LEU A 286 -2.57 3.19 9.88
N SER A 287 -3.40 4.06 10.46
CA SER A 287 -4.74 3.69 10.92
C SER A 287 -5.63 3.17 9.79
N ALA A 288 -5.63 3.86 8.64
CA ALA A 288 -6.39 3.47 7.46
C ALA A 288 -5.85 2.15 6.87
N PHE A 289 -4.53 1.97 6.87
CA PHE A 289 -3.92 0.71 6.42
C PHE A 289 -4.33 -0.46 7.30
N LEU A 290 -4.13 -0.38 8.61
CA LEU A 290 -4.48 -1.44 9.55
C LEU A 290 -5.97 -1.79 9.47
N PHE A 291 -6.84 -0.79 9.36
CA PHE A 291 -8.27 -1.01 9.18
C PHE A 291 -8.59 -1.79 7.90
N ASN A 292 -8.00 -1.39 6.77
CA ASN A 292 -8.24 -2.06 5.49
C ASN A 292 -7.65 -3.48 5.46
N VAL A 293 -6.54 -3.73 6.16
CA VAL A 293 -6.00 -5.09 6.34
C VAL A 293 -6.97 -5.95 7.13
N CYS A 294 -7.49 -5.47 8.26
CA CYS A 294 -8.51 -6.19 9.04
C CYS A 294 -9.77 -6.45 8.22
N ARG A 295 -10.21 -5.49 7.41
CA ARG A 295 -11.33 -5.67 6.47
C ARG A 295 -11.03 -6.77 5.46
N ALA A 296 -9.85 -6.77 4.84
CA ALA A 296 -9.46 -7.80 3.89
C ALA A 296 -9.45 -9.20 4.52
N ILE A 297 -8.88 -9.35 5.73
CA ILE A 297 -8.87 -10.61 6.48
C ILE A 297 -10.30 -11.12 6.71
N ASN A 298 -11.21 -10.25 7.16
CA ASN A 298 -12.62 -10.59 7.36
C ASN A 298 -13.31 -10.98 6.06
N THR A 299 -13.08 -10.25 4.96
CA THR A 299 -13.70 -10.56 3.67
C THR A 299 -13.20 -11.89 3.10
N ILE A 300 -11.93 -12.23 3.30
CA ILE A 300 -11.33 -13.45 2.73
C ILE A 300 -11.79 -14.71 3.49
N ALA A 301 -11.56 -14.78 4.80
CA ALA A 301 -11.79 -16.00 5.60
C ALA A 301 -12.92 -15.89 6.62
N GLY A 302 -13.21 -14.69 7.12
CA GLY A 302 -14.33 -14.49 8.02
C GLY A 302 -14.34 -15.36 9.27
N PHE A 303 -15.39 -16.16 9.44
CA PHE A 303 -15.52 -17.09 10.56
C PHE A 303 -14.59 -18.31 10.46
N SER A 304 -13.95 -18.53 9.32
CA SER A 304 -13.01 -19.62 9.05
C SER A 304 -11.55 -19.32 9.46
N LEU A 305 -11.32 -18.24 10.23
CA LEU A 305 -9.98 -17.84 10.66
C LEU A 305 -9.40 -18.78 11.72
N THR A 306 -8.33 -19.49 11.35
CA THR A 306 -7.52 -20.25 12.30
C THR A 306 -6.48 -19.36 13.00
N ARG A 307 -5.99 -19.80 14.16
CA ARG A 307 -4.89 -19.12 14.87
C ARG A 307 -3.63 -19.00 14.01
N SER A 308 -3.33 -20.02 13.20
CA SER A 308 -2.21 -20.01 12.25
C SER A 308 -2.39 -18.89 11.21
N SER A 309 -3.59 -18.80 10.62
CA SER A 309 -3.93 -17.76 9.64
C SER A 309 -3.81 -16.35 10.22
N ILE A 310 -4.22 -16.13 11.46
CA ILE A 310 -4.11 -14.82 12.14
C ILE A 310 -2.64 -14.46 12.40
N LEU A 311 -1.83 -15.38 12.90
CA LEU A 311 -0.40 -15.14 13.13
C LEU A 311 0.34 -14.86 11.83
N GLU A 312 0.03 -15.58 10.76
CA GLU A 312 0.59 -15.34 9.42
C GLU A 312 0.16 -13.96 8.88
N SER A 313 -1.10 -13.59 9.10
CA SER A 313 -1.61 -12.26 8.72
C SER A 313 -0.90 -11.13 9.47
N LEU A 314 -0.68 -11.33 10.77
CA LEU A 314 0.09 -10.42 11.60
C LEU A 314 1.52 -10.30 11.08
N LYS A 315 2.21 -11.43 10.85
CA LYS A 315 3.58 -11.47 10.31
C LYS A 315 3.70 -10.68 9.01
N MET A 316 2.85 -10.99 8.02
CA MET A 316 2.87 -10.32 6.73
C MET A 316 2.62 -8.81 6.84
N THR A 317 1.67 -8.41 7.69
CA THR A 317 1.35 -6.99 7.92
C THR A 317 2.53 -6.25 8.54
N MET A 318 3.15 -6.83 9.58
CA MET A 318 4.29 -6.23 10.28
C MET A 318 5.52 -6.09 9.38
N LEU A 319 5.87 -7.13 8.63
CA LEU A 319 6.99 -7.07 7.68
C LEU A 319 6.78 -5.96 6.64
N LYS A 320 5.56 -5.80 6.12
CA LYS A 320 5.27 -4.76 5.13
C LYS A 320 5.28 -3.35 5.70
N ILE A 321 4.86 -3.17 6.96
CA ILE A 321 5.02 -1.88 7.65
C ILE A 321 6.51 -1.55 7.80
N ILE A 322 7.32 -2.51 8.22
CA ILE A 322 8.79 -2.34 8.35
C ILE A 322 9.40 -1.96 6.99
N ASP A 323 9.04 -2.66 5.90
CA ASP A 323 9.51 -2.36 4.55
C ASP A 323 9.17 -0.92 4.13
N VAL A 324 7.93 -0.49 4.35
CA VAL A 324 7.48 0.86 4.00
C VAL A 324 8.24 1.91 4.81
N TYR A 325 8.33 1.75 6.13
CA TYR A 325 8.96 2.73 7.00
C TYR A 325 10.47 2.79 6.80
N THR A 326 11.11 1.67 6.45
CA THR A 326 12.53 1.65 6.05
C THR A 326 12.75 2.48 4.79
N GLY A 327 11.85 2.39 3.80
CA GLY A 327 11.89 3.23 2.60
C GLY A 327 11.69 4.73 2.87
N LEU A 328 11.00 5.09 3.96
CA LEU A 328 10.76 6.48 4.34
C LEU A 328 11.97 7.16 4.99
N LEU A 329 12.94 6.41 5.53
CA LEU A 329 14.14 6.97 6.16
C LEU A 329 14.87 7.95 5.23
N ALA A 330 15.03 7.58 3.95
CA ALA A 330 15.68 8.42 2.95
C ALA A 330 14.92 9.73 2.69
N LEU A 331 13.57 9.68 2.68
CA LEU A 331 12.72 10.84 2.46
C LEU A 331 12.71 11.78 3.67
N VAL A 332 12.67 11.23 4.89
CA VAL A 332 12.66 12.01 6.13
C VAL A 332 13.99 12.75 6.32
N ASN A 333 15.11 12.13 5.96
CA ASN A 333 16.43 12.77 6.00
C ASN A 333 16.55 13.98 5.06
N GLY A 334 15.77 14.03 3.98
CA GLY A 334 15.72 15.16 3.04
C GLY A 334 14.86 16.34 3.51
N LEU A 335 14.13 16.22 4.62
CA LEU A 335 13.26 17.28 5.14
C LEU A 335 14.03 18.31 5.97
N GLY A 336 13.54 19.55 5.97
CA GLY A 336 14.07 20.61 6.85
C GLY A 336 13.92 20.24 8.33
N GLY A 337 14.85 20.73 9.18
CA GLY A 337 15.03 20.26 10.56
C GLY A 337 13.76 20.15 11.40
N GLY A 338 12.90 21.19 11.43
CA GLY A 338 11.66 21.16 12.21
C GLY A 338 10.61 20.16 11.71
N SER A 339 10.46 20.02 10.38
CA SER A 339 9.54 19.03 9.79
C SER A 339 10.10 17.61 9.90
N ARG A 340 11.43 17.46 9.87
CA ARG A 340 12.12 16.19 10.06
C ARG A 340 11.87 15.66 11.47
N THR A 341 12.12 16.46 12.50
CA THR A 341 11.90 16.04 13.90
C THR A 341 10.45 15.69 14.17
N ARG A 342 9.49 16.53 13.73
CA ARG A 342 8.06 16.24 13.92
C ARG A 342 7.61 14.96 13.20
N ARG A 343 8.11 14.71 11.98
CA ARG A 343 7.78 13.50 11.23
C ARG A 343 8.44 12.26 11.82
N ALA A 344 9.72 12.35 12.21
CA ALA A 344 10.43 11.26 12.87
C ALA A 344 9.75 10.87 14.18
N LEU A 345 9.27 11.84 14.96
CA LEU A 345 8.55 11.60 16.21
C LEU A 345 7.21 10.87 15.98
N GLN A 346 6.45 11.26 14.95
CA GLN A 346 5.21 10.56 14.60
C GLN A 346 5.47 9.11 14.15
N LEU A 347 6.46 8.90 13.27
CA LEU A 347 6.82 7.56 12.79
C LEU A 347 7.39 6.68 13.91
N TYR A 348 8.11 7.29 14.86
CA TYR A 348 8.59 6.61 16.05
C TYR A 348 7.42 6.16 16.95
N PHE A 349 6.43 7.02 17.16
CA PHE A 349 5.22 6.67 17.91
C PHE A 349 4.43 5.54 17.23
N ASP A 350 4.26 5.63 15.90
CA ASP A 350 3.64 4.57 15.10
C ASP A 350 4.34 3.21 15.29
N LEU A 351 5.67 3.17 15.23
CA LEU A 351 6.46 1.94 15.47
C LEU A 351 6.33 1.43 16.90
N LYS A 352 6.25 2.33 17.88
CA LYS A 352 6.02 1.97 19.28
C LYS A 352 4.64 1.34 19.48
N TYR A 353 3.61 1.86 18.82
CA TYR A 353 2.27 1.27 18.80
C TYR A 353 2.27 -0.11 18.11
N VAL A 354 2.90 -0.22 16.94
CA VAL A 354 3.05 -1.48 16.21
C VAL A 354 3.75 -2.56 17.05
N ARG A 355 4.78 -2.16 17.80
CA ARG A 355 5.50 -3.03 18.74
C ARG A 355 4.63 -3.47 19.92
N VAL A 356 3.77 -2.59 20.45
CA VAL A 356 2.79 -2.96 21.49
C VAL A 356 1.78 -3.99 20.95
N ILE A 357 1.29 -3.82 19.71
CA ILE A 357 0.43 -4.83 19.05
C ILE A 357 1.17 -6.16 18.91
N LEU A 358 2.41 -6.15 18.44
CA LEU A 358 3.22 -7.36 18.26
C LEU A 358 3.41 -8.12 19.59
N ASN A 359 3.74 -7.41 20.66
CA ASN A 359 3.94 -7.98 22.00
C ASN A 359 2.66 -8.53 22.63
N THR A 360 1.51 -8.26 22.01
CA THR A 360 0.22 -8.85 22.39
C THR A 360 0.07 -10.27 21.83
N SER A 361 0.92 -10.69 20.89
CA SER A 361 1.01 -12.06 20.40
C SER A 361 1.55 -13.02 21.47
N ARG A 362 1.19 -14.30 21.38
CA ARG A 362 1.70 -15.37 22.25
C ARG A 362 2.87 -16.13 21.63
N ASP A 363 3.26 -15.81 20.40
CA ASP A 363 4.36 -16.48 19.69
C ASP A 363 5.68 -15.74 19.93
N LEU A 364 6.52 -16.29 20.81
CA LEU A 364 7.81 -15.70 21.18
C LEU A 364 8.77 -15.64 19.99
N SER A 365 8.74 -16.63 19.09
CA SER A 365 9.67 -16.67 17.95
C SER A 365 9.40 -15.56 16.95
N LEU A 366 8.12 -15.30 16.69
CA LEU A 366 7.67 -14.20 15.84
C LEU A 366 7.99 -12.84 16.47
N ILE A 367 7.80 -12.72 17.79
CA ILE A 367 8.12 -11.51 18.54
C ILE A 367 9.61 -11.23 18.44
N ASP A 368 10.48 -12.20 18.71
CA ASP A 368 11.93 -12.01 18.68
C ASP A 368 12.43 -11.59 17.27
N GLU A 369 11.91 -12.24 16.21
CA GLU A 369 12.27 -11.93 14.81
C GLU A 369 11.86 -10.50 14.43
N LEU A 370 10.62 -10.10 14.72
CA LEU A 370 10.07 -8.82 14.29
C LEU A 370 10.46 -7.67 15.21
N ASP A 371 10.55 -7.88 16.52
CA ASP A 371 10.98 -6.86 17.50
C ASP A 371 12.44 -6.45 17.26
N SER A 372 13.30 -7.39 16.84
CA SER A 372 14.68 -7.06 16.43
C SER A 372 14.70 -6.10 15.23
N GLN A 373 13.84 -6.32 14.24
CA GLN A 373 13.75 -5.47 13.04
C GLN A 373 13.13 -4.11 13.37
N ILE A 374 12.04 -4.09 14.14
CA ILE A 374 11.39 -2.86 14.60
C ILE A 374 12.36 -2.03 15.44
N SER A 375 13.11 -2.66 16.36
CA SER A 375 14.07 -1.96 17.21
C SER A 375 15.21 -1.31 16.41
N LYS A 376 15.73 -1.98 15.37
CA LYS A 376 16.73 -1.38 14.45
C LYS A 376 16.18 -0.15 13.72
N LEU A 377 14.94 -0.24 13.27
CA LEU A 377 14.27 0.86 12.58
C LEU A 377 13.94 2.02 13.53
N MET A 378 13.48 1.72 14.75
CA MET A 378 13.26 2.70 15.81
C MET A 378 14.56 3.45 16.12
N ALA A 379 15.68 2.76 16.32
CA ALA A 379 16.99 3.39 16.57
C ALA A 379 17.38 4.39 15.46
N SER A 380 17.06 4.07 14.20
CA SER A 380 17.31 4.98 13.07
C SER A 380 16.47 6.27 13.14
N PHE A 381 15.25 6.21 13.70
CA PHE A 381 14.43 7.39 13.99
C PHE A 381 14.87 8.12 15.27
N GLU A 382 15.35 7.40 16.29
CA GLU A 382 15.89 7.99 17.52
C GLU A 382 17.12 8.85 17.24
N ASP A 383 17.99 8.44 16.32
CA ASP A 383 19.15 9.24 15.90
C ASP A 383 18.76 10.58 15.22
N MET A 384 17.51 10.72 14.75
CA MET A 384 16.98 11.96 14.20
C MET A 384 16.32 12.88 15.24
N LEU A 385 16.17 12.39 16.48
CA LEU A 385 15.49 13.07 17.60
C LEU A 385 16.49 13.50 18.69
N ASP A 386 16.09 14.44 19.54
CA ASP A 386 16.89 14.80 20.72
C ASP A 386 16.75 13.71 21.79
N ARG A 387 17.89 13.17 22.25
CA ARG A 387 17.95 12.11 23.27
C ARG A 387 17.36 12.53 24.61
N VAL A 388 17.46 13.82 24.97
CA VAL A 388 16.94 14.33 26.24
C VAL A 388 15.41 14.45 26.19
N GLU A 389 14.87 14.98 25.10
CA GLU A 389 13.41 15.08 24.89
C GLU A 389 12.78 13.68 24.82
N LEU A 390 13.40 12.75 24.08
CA LEU A 390 12.91 11.38 23.95
C LEU A 390 12.86 10.63 25.29
N TYR A 391 13.86 10.82 26.15
CA TYR A 391 13.89 10.20 27.48
C TYR A 391 12.72 10.65 28.34
N VAL A 392 12.39 11.95 28.30
CA VAL A 392 11.27 12.53 29.05
C VAL A 392 9.92 12.05 28.49
N MET A 393 9.81 11.89 27.16
CA MET A 393 8.56 11.47 26.51
C MET A 393 8.29 9.97 26.59
N SER A 394 9.32 9.14 26.80
CA SER A 394 9.21 7.70 26.56
C SER A 394 8.11 7.02 27.39
N ASP A 395 7.97 7.35 28.66
CA ASP A 395 6.97 6.76 29.55
C ASP A 395 5.55 7.17 29.17
N ALA A 396 5.36 8.47 28.90
CA ALA A 396 4.08 9.01 28.41
C ALA A 396 3.70 8.45 27.03
N MET A 397 4.65 8.31 26.11
CA MET A 397 4.43 7.68 24.80
C MET A 397 4.06 6.20 24.93
N HIS A 398 4.65 5.48 25.88
CA HIS A 398 4.31 4.08 26.12
C HIS A 398 2.90 3.92 26.68
N THR A 399 2.58 4.72 27.71
CA THR A 399 1.24 4.77 28.31
C THR A 399 0.18 5.14 27.27
N ASN A 400 0.48 6.12 26.42
CA ASN A 400 -0.44 6.51 25.35
C ASN A 400 -0.62 5.39 24.31
N ALA A 401 0.47 4.76 23.85
CA ALA A 401 0.37 3.63 22.93
C ALA A 401 -0.43 2.44 23.51
N LEU A 402 -0.31 2.17 24.82
CA LEU A 402 -1.13 1.16 25.51
C LEU A 402 -2.62 1.54 25.51
N ASN A 403 -2.94 2.78 25.91
CA ASN A 403 -4.32 3.28 25.92
C ASN A 403 -4.95 3.25 24.51
N LEU A 404 -4.18 3.62 23.48
CA LEU A 404 -4.61 3.50 22.10
C LEU A 404 -4.88 2.04 21.73
N THR A 405 -4.03 1.11 22.13
CA THR A 405 -4.23 -0.32 21.87
C THR A 405 -5.55 -0.82 22.48
N HIS A 406 -5.86 -0.41 23.71
CA HIS A 406 -7.13 -0.73 24.35
C HIS A 406 -8.34 -0.13 23.63
N SER A 407 -8.24 1.12 23.15
CA SER A 407 -9.34 1.77 22.42
C SER A 407 -9.56 1.19 21.02
N THR A 408 -8.49 0.76 20.36
CA THR A 408 -8.48 0.26 18.98
C THR A 408 -8.67 -1.25 18.89
N ILE A 409 -8.78 -1.95 20.02
CA ILE A 409 -8.97 -3.41 20.06
C ILE A 409 -10.21 -3.88 19.29
N ARG A 410 -11.27 -3.06 19.22
CA ARG A 410 -12.47 -3.38 18.45
C ARG A 410 -12.28 -3.22 16.95
N LEU A 411 -11.36 -2.33 16.53
CA LEU A 411 -11.07 -2.05 15.13
C LEU A 411 -10.04 -3.03 14.56
N TYR A 412 -9.02 -3.36 15.36
CA TYR A 412 -7.90 -4.20 14.94
C TYR A 412 -7.82 -5.53 15.67
N GLY A 413 -8.93 -5.99 16.25
CA GLY A 413 -8.98 -7.22 17.07
C GLY A 413 -8.51 -8.49 16.36
N LEU A 414 -8.52 -8.52 15.02
CA LEU A 414 -7.98 -9.62 14.22
C LEU A 414 -6.44 -9.62 14.16
N LEU A 415 -5.82 -8.47 14.36
CA LEU A 415 -4.36 -8.30 14.41
C LEU A 415 -3.84 -8.26 15.85
N ILE A 416 -4.71 -8.19 16.85
CA ILE A 416 -4.38 -8.15 18.27
C ILE A 416 -4.77 -9.53 18.88
N PRO A 417 -3.82 -10.48 19.04
CA PRO A 417 -4.14 -11.88 19.34
C PRO A 417 -4.66 -12.16 20.76
N TYR A 418 -5.09 -11.14 21.52
CA TYR A 418 -5.44 -11.28 22.94
C TYR A 418 -6.73 -12.08 23.21
N LEU A 419 -7.52 -12.40 22.18
CA LEU A 419 -8.87 -12.95 22.30
C LEU A 419 -9.13 -14.23 21.49
N GLN A 420 -8.11 -15.07 21.27
CA GLN A 420 -8.32 -16.48 20.88
C GLN A 420 -7.63 -17.47 21.82
#